data_AF-A0A235BTG0-F1
#
_entry.id   AF-A0A235BTG0-F1
#
_cell.length_a   1.000
_cell.length_b   1.000
_cell.length_c   1.000
_cell.angle_alpha   90.00
_cell.angle_beta   90.00
_cell.angle_gamma   90.00
#
_symmetry.space_group_name_H-M   'P 1'
#
loop_
_entity.id
_entity.type
_entity.pdbx_description
1 polymer ?
#
loop_
_entity_poly.entity_id
_entity_poly.type
_entity_poly.pdbx_seq_one_letter_code
_entity_poly.pdbx_strand_id
1 'polypeptide(L)'
;MKNKHQTALENIEKLGKKVATMTQAELARTVGCSRERIRQLVPRMKIKPGRRIRAWHRTVSRKVCAEMAKFHDKGEPLAGIGKHYGVSDYHVREAIRLVRPKLEPAGRIQRLRRLDALRKLLNRSLTFEQACDKLGFSALQRRRYRKQLGLRWDGKKTVPARKRK
;
A
#
# COMPACT_ATOMS: atom_id res chain seq x y z
N MET A 1 -19.17 13.25 19.59
CA MET A 1 -17.99 12.61 18.94
C MET A 1 -18.10 11.10 19.16
N LYS A 2 -18.19 10.28 18.10
CA LYS A 2 -18.32 8.82 18.26
C LYS A 2 -17.02 8.26 18.84
N ASN A 3 -17.07 7.72 20.07
CA ASN A 3 -15.98 6.97 20.68
C ASN A 3 -15.62 5.80 19.76
N LYS A 4 -14.57 5.95 18.94
CA LYS A 4 -13.97 4.83 18.23
C LYS A 4 -13.40 3.90 19.29
N HIS A 5 -14.07 2.78 19.55
CA HIS A 5 -13.50 1.68 20.31
C HIS A 5 -12.17 1.31 19.66
N GLN A 6 -11.07 1.70 20.31
CA GLN A 6 -9.73 1.34 19.88
C GLN A 6 -9.62 -0.18 19.98
N THR A 7 -9.13 -0.80 18.92
CA THR A 7 -8.96 -2.25 18.90
C THR A 7 -7.87 -2.64 19.90
N ALA A 8 -7.97 -3.85 20.47
CA ALA A 8 -6.96 -4.35 21.41
C ALA A 8 -5.52 -4.25 20.87
N LEU A 9 -5.34 -4.35 19.55
CA LEU A 9 -4.04 -4.17 18.89
C LEU A 9 -3.51 -2.74 18.98
N GLU A 10 -4.35 -1.74 18.74
CA GLU A 10 -3.98 -0.32 18.82
C GLU A 10 -3.61 0.07 20.26
N ASN A 11 -4.36 -0.46 21.24
CA ASN A 11 -4.05 -0.27 22.66
C ASN A 11 -2.69 -0.88 23.03
N ILE A 12 -2.38 -2.07 22.51
CA ILE A 12 -1.07 -2.71 22.74
C ILE A 12 0.07 -1.94 22.04
N GLU A 13 -0.16 -1.39 20.85
CA GLU A 13 0.85 -0.60 20.13
C GLU A 13 1.21 0.69 20.87
N LYS A 14 0.24 1.34 21.52
CA LYS A 14 0.50 2.50 22.39
C LYS A 14 1.37 2.16 23.60
N LEU A 15 1.28 0.94 24.13
CA LEU A 15 2.12 0.48 25.24
C LEU A 15 3.59 0.31 24.80
N GLY A 16 3.84 0.15 23.49
CA GLY A 16 5.18 0.18 22.91
C GLY A 16 6.16 -0.80 23.57
N LYS A 17 7.28 -0.28 24.07
CA LYS A 17 8.33 -1.09 24.71
C LYS A 17 7.91 -1.69 26.06
N LYS A 18 6.93 -1.10 26.77
CA LYS A 18 6.46 -1.60 28.07
C LYS A 18 5.84 -2.99 27.98
N VAL A 19 5.32 -3.36 26.80
CA VAL A 19 4.74 -4.69 26.55
C VAL A 19 5.75 -5.82 26.79
N ALA A 20 7.05 -5.58 26.59
CA ALA A 20 8.08 -6.60 26.75
C ALA A 20 8.33 -6.98 28.22
N THR A 21 8.01 -6.09 29.16
CA THR A 21 8.20 -6.30 30.61
C THR A 21 6.92 -6.73 31.32
N MET A 22 5.79 -6.82 30.60
CA MET A 22 4.50 -7.19 31.18
C MET A 22 4.19 -8.67 30.97
N THR A 23 3.64 -9.30 32.00
CA THR A 23 3.03 -10.62 31.89
C THR A 23 1.77 -10.56 31.02
N GLN A 24 1.35 -11.70 30.46
CA GLN A 24 0.12 -11.77 29.65
C GLN A 24 -1.14 -11.36 30.43
N ALA A 25 -1.15 -11.61 31.75
CA ALA A 25 -2.27 -11.25 32.62
C ALA A 25 -2.33 -9.74 32.92
N GLU A 26 -1.17 -9.08 33.05
CA GLU A 26 -1.10 -7.62 33.17
C GLU A 26 -1.50 -6.94 31.86
N LEU A 27 -0.98 -7.44 30.73
CA LEU A 27 -1.32 -6.89 29.41
C LEU A 27 -2.82 -7.02 29.11
N ALA A 28 -3.44 -8.14 29.48
CA ALA A 28 -4.89 -8.36 29.33
C ALA A 28 -5.71 -7.32 30.10
N ARG A 29 -5.34 -7.04 31.36
CA ARG A 29 -5.98 -6.03 32.21
C ARG A 29 -5.81 -4.62 31.65
N THR A 30 -4.60 -4.27 31.22
CA THR A 30 -4.31 -2.92 30.68
C THR A 30 -5.00 -2.65 29.35
N VAL A 31 -5.19 -3.67 28.52
CA VAL A 31 -5.81 -3.55 27.20
C VAL A 31 -7.34 -3.68 27.27
N GLY A 32 -7.87 -4.25 28.36
CA GLY A 32 -9.29 -4.51 28.53
C GLY A 32 -9.79 -5.69 27.68
N CYS A 33 -9.01 -6.78 27.60
CA CYS A 33 -9.41 -7.97 26.84
C CYS A 33 -9.03 -9.27 27.55
N SER A 34 -9.58 -10.40 27.09
CA SER A 34 -9.31 -11.70 27.72
C SER A 34 -7.85 -12.12 27.55
N ARG A 35 -7.35 -12.90 28.53
CA ARG A 35 -5.99 -13.46 28.48
C ARG A 35 -5.76 -14.32 27.24
N GLU A 36 -6.78 -15.04 26.78
CA GLU A 36 -6.73 -15.84 25.56
C GLU A 36 -6.62 -14.96 24.30
N ARG A 37 -7.30 -13.81 24.29
CA ARG A 37 -7.16 -12.83 23.20
C ARG A 37 -5.73 -12.29 23.12
N ILE A 38 -5.10 -11.99 24.26
CA ILE A 38 -3.69 -11.62 24.32
C ILE A 38 -2.79 -12.76 23.82
N ARG A 39 -3.06 -14.01 24.19
CA ARG A 39 -2.31 -15.19 23.74
C ARG A 39 -2.31 -15.36 22.21
N GLN A 40 -3.42 -15.01 21.55
CA GLN A 40 -3.51 -14.98 20.09
C GLN A 40 -2.74 -13.82 19.44
N LEU A 41 -2.63 -12.69 20.14
CA LEU A 41 -2.01 -11.46 19.64
C LEU A 41 -0.50 -11.39 19.88
N VAL A 42 0.02 -11.93 21.00
CA VAL A 42 1.44 -11.89 21.38
C VAL A 42 2.39 -12.55 20.36
N PRO A 43 2.08 -13.74 19.79
CA PRO A 43 2.89 -14.31 18.73
C PRO A 43 2.97 -13.40 17.50
N ARG A 44 1.88 -12.70 17.17
CA ARG A 44 1.84 -11.71 16.09
C ARG A 44 2.70 -10.50 16.43
N MET A 45 2.88 -10.17 17.71
CA MET A 45 3.70 -9.04 18.16
C MET A 45 5.20 -9.29 18.16
N LYS A 46 5.66 -10.51 18.44
CA LYS A 46 7.10 -10.87 18.42
C LYS A 46 7.74 -10.78 17.04
N ILE A 47 6.92 -10.69 16.01
CA ILE A 47 7.35 -10.55 14.63
C ILE A 47 7.55 -9.05 14.34
N LYS A 48 8.71 -8.64 13.77
CA LYS A 48 8.97 -7.24 13.35
C LYS A 48 7.78 -6.70 12.52
N PRO A 49 7.37 -5.43 12.61
CA PRO A 49 6.18 -4.91 11.92
C PRO A 49 6.07 -5.30 10.45
N GLY A 50 7.16 -5.18 9.68
CA GLY A 50 7.22 -5.61 8.27
C GLY A 50 7.09 -7.13 8.04
N ARG A 51 7.37 -7.95 9.06
CA ARG A 51 7.13 -9.40 9.05
C ARG A 51 5.73 -9.78 9.57
N ARG A 52 5.04 -8.94 10.38
CA ARG A 52 3.67 -9.21 10.89
C ARG A 52 2.65 -9.22 9.75
N ILE A 53 2.82 -8.28 8.84
CA ILE A 53 2.08 -8.20 7.59
C ILE A 53 2.22 -9.50 6.80
N ARG A 54 3.47 -9.95 6.57
CA ARG A 54 3.77 -11.23 5.90
C ARG A 54 3.16 -12.44 6.61
N ALA A 55 2.90 -12.38 7.92
CA ALA A 55 2.29 -13.48 8.66
C ALA A 55 0.80 -13.64 8.32
N TRP A 56 0.02 -12.54 8.23
CA TRP A 56 -1.39 -12.62 7.83
C TRP A 56 -1.53 -13.21 6.42
N HIS A 57 -0.74 -12.71 5.48
CA HIS A 57 -0.74 -13.19 4.08
C HIS A 57 -0.35 -14.66 3.92
N ARG A 58 0.46 -15.21 4.85
CA ARG A 58 0.81 -16.65 4.89
C ARG A 58 -0.26 -17.52 5.57
N THR A 59 -1.09 -16.93 6.41
CA THR A 59 -2.20 -17.63 7.11
C THR A 59 -3.51 -17.62 6.31
N VAL A 60 -3.65 -16.71 5.34
CA VAL A 60 -4.82 -16.69 4.45
C VAL A 60 -4.68 -17.78 3.41
N SER A 61 -5.74 -18.58 3.24
CA SER A 61 -5.74 -19.66 2.27
C SER A 61 -5.62 -19.10 0.85
N ARG A 62 -4.94 -19.86 -0.02
CA ARG A 62 -4.80 -19.49 -1.45
C ARG A 62 -6.15 -19.28 -2.14
N LYS A 63 -7.20 -19.99 -1.69
CA LYS A 63 -8.58 -19.83 -2.16
C LYS A 63 -9.13 -18.42 -1.85
N VAL A 64 -9.00 -17.96 -0.61
CA VAL A 64 -9.46 -16.61 -0.20
C VAL A 64 -8.70 -15.52 -0.95
N CYS A 65 -7.38 -15.67 -1.13
CA CYS A 65 -6.61 -14.75 -1.96
C CYS A 65 -7.12 -14.71 -3.41
N ALA A 66 -7.48 -15.85 -3.99
CA ALA A 66 -8.03 -15.93 -5.35
C ALA A 66 -9.43 -15.29 -5.45
N GLU A 67 -10.27 -15.40 -4.43
CA GLU A 67 -11.56 -14.72 -4.39
C GLU A 67 -11.43 -13.20 -4.31
N MET A 68 -10.55 -12.68 -3.43
CA MET A 68 -10.23 -11.25 -3.41
C MET A 68 -9.76 -10.77 -4.78
N ALA A 69 -9.01 -11.60 -5.51
CA ALA A 69 -8.55 -11.29 -6.85
C ALA A 69 -9.71 -11.28 -7.88
N LYS A 70 -10.69 -12.17 -7.75
CA LYS A 70 -11.92 -12.17 -8.58
C LYS A 70 -12.77 -10.93 -8.35
N PHE A 71 -12.96 -10.50 -7.09
CA PHE A 71 -13.67 -9.25 -6.80
C PHE A 71 -12.97 -8.04 -7.41
N HIS A 72 -11.64 -8.01 -7.32
CA HIS A 72 -10.85 -6.97 -7.97
C HIS A 72 -10.98 -6.99 -9.50
N ASP A 73 -11.09 -8.16 -10.14
CA ASP A 73 -11.31 -8.28 -11.59
C ASP A 73 -12.68 -7.79 -12.04
N LYS A 74 -13.69 -7.97 -11.18
CA LYS A 74 -15.03 -7.42 -11.39
C LYS A 74 -15.11 -5.90 -11.24
N GLY A 75 -13.97 -5.25 -10.94
CA GLY A 75 -13.86 -3.79 -10.80
C GLY A 75 -14.17 -3.26 -9.41
N GLU A 76 -14.26 -4.13 -8.40
CA GLU A 76 -14.55 -3.70 -7.04
C GLU A 76 -13.34 -2.95 -6.42
N PRO A 77 -13.56 -1.77 -5.79
CA PRO A 77 -12.48 -1.03 -5.16
C PRO A 77 -11.89 -1.81 -3.97
N LEU A 78 -10.58 -1.66 -3.74
CA LEU A 78 -9.85 -2.36 -2.67
C LEU A 78 -10.48 -2.15 -1.28
N ALA A 79 -11.04 -0.97 -1.02
CA ALA A 79 -11.74 -0.67 0.23
C ALA A 79 -13.07 -1.45 0.38
N GLY A 80 -13.77 -1.70 -0.73
CA GLY A 80 -14.99 -2.52 -0.75
C GLY A 80 -14.68 -3.98 -0.43
N ILE A 81 -13.67 -4.52 -1.11
CA ILE A 81 -13.15 -5.87 -0.83
C ILE A 81 -12.65 -5.96 0.61
N GLY A 82 -11.92 -4.94 1.08
CA GLY A 82 -11.41 -4.88 2.46
C GLY A 82 -12.52 -4.93 3.50
N LYS A 83 -13.62 -4.20 3.26
CA LYS A 83 -14.82 -4.22 4.12
C LYS A 83 -15.46 -5.60 4.17
N HIS A 84 -15.54 -6.32 3.04
CA HIS A 84 -16.11 -7.67 2.98
C HIS A 84 -15.33 -8.67 3.86
N TYR A 85 -14.00 -8.53 3.91
CA TYR A 85 -13.11 -9.44 4.64
C TYR A 85 -12.62 -8.88 5.99
N GLY A 86 -13.08 -7.70 6.40
CA GLY A 86 -12.68 -7.05 7.65
C GLY A 86 -11.19 -6.66 7.71
N VAL A 87 -10.59 -6.31 6.57
CA VAL A 87 -9.16 -5.98 6.46
C VAL A 87 -8.92 -4.68 5.69
N SER A 88 -7.74 -4.08 5.87
CA SER A 88 -7.38 -2.85 5.16
C SER A 88 -7.04 -3.09 3.68
N ASP A 89 -7.14 -2.04 2.87
CA ASP A 89 -6.78 -2.02 1.43
C ASP A 89 -5.37 -2.57 1.16
N TYR A 90 -4.46 -2.36 2.12
CA TYR A 90 -3.11 -2.89 2.06
C TYR A 90 -3.08 -4.41 2.12
N HIS A 91 -3.86 -5.01 3.01
CA HIS A 91 -3.95 -6.46 3.14
C HIS A 91 -4.59 -7.12 1.93
N VAL A 92 -5.68 -6.53 1.41
CA VAL A 92 -6.33 -6.97 0.16
C VAL A 92 -5.32 -6.98 -0.98
N ARG A 93 -4.59 -5.88 -1.18
CA ARG A 93 -3.61 -5.74 -2.26
C ARG A 93 -2.52 -6.81 -2.20
N GLU A 94 -1.96 -7.04 -1.02
CA GLU A 94 -0.89 -8.03 -0.85
C GLU A 94 -1.42 -9.48 -0.92
N ALA A 95 -2.68 -9.75 -0.54
CA ALA A 95 -3.33 -11.05 -0.75
C ALA A 95 -3.51 -11.36 -2.23
N ILE A 96 -4.02 -10.39 -3.01
CA ILE A 96 -4.18 -10.53 -4.46
C ILE A 96 -2.80 -10.77 -5.10
N ARG A 97 -1.75 -10.07 -4.64
CA ARG A 97 -0.37 -10.23 -5.13
C ARG A 97 0.19 -11.64 -4.98
N LEU A 98 -0.19 -12.38 -3.93
CA LEU A 98 0.29 -13.74 -3.71
C LEU A 98 -0.26 -14.73 -4.75
N VAL A 99 -1.48 -14.52 -5.23
CA VAL A 99 -2.13 -15.41 -6.21
C VAL A 99 -1.91 -14.97 -7.65
N ARG A 100 -1.52 -13.70 -7.88
CA ARG A 100 -0.95 -13.30 -9.17
C ARG A 100 0.44 -12.72 -8.97
N PRO A 101 1.49 -13.53 -9.16
CA PRO A 101 2.87 -13.06 -9.18
C PRO A 101 3.09 -11.94 -10.22
N LYS A 102 2.24 -11.90 -11.26
CA LYS A 102 2.19 -10.87 -12.30
C LYS A 102 1.12 -9.77 -12.07
N LEU A 103 0.62 -9.59 -10.85
CA LEU A 103 -0.03 -8.32 -10.50
C LEU A 103 1.03 -7.22 -10.50
N GLU A 104 1.13 -6.55 -11.65
CA GLU A 104 1.13 -5.10 -11.75
C GLU A 104 1.46 -4.42 -10.42
N PRO A 105 2.76 -4.21 -10.10
CA PRO A 105 3.16 -3.58 -8.84
C PRO A 105 2.39 -2.27 -8.71
N ALA A 106 1.64 -2.13 -7.61
CA ALA A 106 0.69 -1.05 -7.32
C ALA A 106 0.72 0.12 -8.33
N GLY A 107 -0.32 0.21 -9.16
CA GLY A 107 -0.47 1.29 -10.12
C GLY A 107 0.46 1.22 -11.32
N ARG A 108 0.97 0.05 -11.75
CA ARG A 108 1.71 -0.05 -13.03
C ARG A 108 0.77 0.19 -14.23
N ILE A 109 -0.49 -0.30 -14.25
CA ILE A 109 -1.44 -0.04 -15.34
C ILE A 109 -1.77 1.44 -15.35
N GLN A 110 -2.04 1.99 -14.17
CA GLN A 110 -2.29 3.42 -14.02
C GLN A 110 -1.09 4.26 -14.44
N ARG A 111 0.15 3.79 -14.14
CA ARG A 111 1.38 4.44 -14.61
C ARG A 111 1.57 4.32 -16.11
N LEU A 112 1.28 3.17 -16.72
CA LEU A 112 1.35 2.96 -18.17
C LEU A 112 0.32 3.83 -18.89
N ARG A 113 -0.94 3.83 -18.45
CA ARG A 113 -1.99 4.72 -18.97
C ARG A 113 -1.62 6.20 -18.85
N ARG A 114 -1.07 6.61 -17.70
CA ARG A 114 -0.59 7.98 -17.48
C ARG A 114 0.62 8.32 -18.35
N LEU A 115 1.55 7.38 -18.55
CA LEU A 115 2.70 7.53 -19.42
C LEU A 115 2.28 7.67 -20.89
N ASP A 116 1.31 6.88 -21.34
CA ASP A 116 0.76 6.97 -22.69
C ASP A 116 0.02 8.29 -22.90
N ALA A 117 -0.79 8.73 -21.92
CA ALA A 117 -1.42 10.04 -21.96
C ALA A 117 -0.37 11.18 -22.04
N LEU A 118 0.70 11.07 -21.25
CA LEU A 118 1.82 12.01 -21.29
C LEU A 118 2.51 12.01 -22.67
N ARG A 119 2.82 10.85 -23.24
CA ARG A 119 3.42 10.72 -24.59
C ARG A 119 2.53 11.33 -25.68
N LYS A 120 1.21 11.10 -25.62
CA LYS A 120 0.26 11.69 -26.56
C LYS A 120 0.28 13.23 -26.52
N LEU A 121 0.41 13.82 -25.33
CA LEU A 121 0.50 15.27 -25.19
C LEU A 121 1.85 15.81 -25.69
N LEU A 122 2.96 15.13 -25.39
CA LEU A 122 4.28 15.51 -25.90
C LEU A 122 4.35 15.44 -27.43
N ASN A 123 3.72 14.43 -28.04
CA ASN A 123 3.64 14.30 -29.50
C ASN A 123 2.78 15.42 -30.15
N ARG A 124 1.90 16.07 -29.38
CA ARG A 124 1.14 17.26 -29.82
C ARG A 124 1.90 18.57 -29.58
N SER A 125 3.22 18.49 -29.45
CA SER A 125 4.12 19.64 -29.25
C SER A 125 3.96 20.38 -27.92
N LEU A 126 3.28 19.79 -26.91
CA LEU A 126 3.28 20.36 -25.56
C LEU A 126 4.63 20.15 -24.86
N THR A 127 5.04 21.11 -24.05
CA THR A 127 6.18 20.92 -23.16
C THR A 127 5.86 19.94 -22.05
N PHE A 128 6.90 19.30 -21.48
CA PHE A 128 6.73 18.32 -20.40
C PHE A 128 6.00 18.91 -19.18
N GLU A 129 6.28 20.17 -18.84
CA GLU A 129 5.64 20.82 -17.68
C GLU A 129 4.15 21.07 -17.94
N GLN A 130 3.79 21.63 -19.11
CA GLN A 130 2.39 21.81 -19.52
C GLN A 130 1.62 20.49 -19.56
N ALA A 131 2.24 19.43 -20.06
CA ALA A 131 1.63 18.11 -20.09
C ALA A 131 1.43 17.53 -18.67
N CYS A 132 2.38 17.76 -17.75
CA CYS A 132 2.25 17.37 -16.36
C CYS A 132 1.17 18.15 -15.61
N ASP A 133 1.05 19.46 -15.85
CA ASP A 133 0.02 20.32 -15.28
C ASP A 133 -1.36 19.86 -15.74
N LYS A 134 -1.53 19.62 -17.05
CA LYS A 134 -2.79 19.15 -17.64
C LYS A 134 -3.23 17.79 -17.13
N LEU A 135 -2.27 16.92 -16.74
CA LEU A 135 -2.55 15.59 -16.17
C LEU A 135 -2.62 15.61 -14.62
N GLY A 136 -2.49 16.76 -13.98
CA GLY A 136 -2.56 16.91 -12.53
C GLY A 136 -1.46 16.14 -11.79
N PHE A 137 -0.24 16.10 -12.33
CA PHE A 137 0.85 15.34 -11.74
C PHE A 137 1.48 16.05 -10.54
N SER A 138 1.63 15.31 -9.43
CA SER A 138 2.36 15.76 -8.25
C SER A 138 3.86 15.87 -8.50
N ALA A 139 4.59 16.62 -7.68
CA ALA A 139 6.04 16.78 -7.80
C ALA A 139 6.80 15.44 -7.86
N LEU A 140 6.38 14.45 -7.07
CA LEU A 140 6.95 13.11 -7.08
C LEU A 140 6.70 12.39 -8.41
N GLN A 141 5.52 12.55 -9.00
CA GLN A 141 5.17 11.97 -10.29
C GLN A 141 5.96 12.63 -11.42
N ARG A 142 6.09 13.96 -11.42
CA ARG A 142 6.93 14.70 -12.38
C ARG A 142 8.37 14.20 -12.38
N ARG A 143 9.00 14.12 -11.19
CA ARG A 143 10.37 13.61 -11.04
C ARG A 143 10.51 12.20 -11.60
N ARG A 144 9.53 11.32 -11.32
CA ARG A 144 9.53 9.93 -11.78
C ARG A 144 9.44 9.82 -13.30
N TYR A 145 8.43 10.46 -13.91
CA TYR A 145 8.22 10.36 -15.36
C TYR A 145 9.29 11.09 -16.15
N ARG A 146 9.85 12.17 -15.63
CA ARG A 146 11.02 12.85 -16.21
C ARG A 146 12.20 11.88 -16.35
N LYS A 147 12.53 11.16 -15.27
CA LYS A 147 13.57 10.12 -15.30
C LYS A 147 13.23 8.99 -16.27
N GLN A 148 11.97 8.53 -16.28
CA GLN A 148 11.53 7.41 -17.12
C GLN A 148 11.54 7.73 -18.62
N LEU A 149 11.33 9.00 -18.99
CA LEU A 149 11.41 9.48 -20.38
C LEU A 149 12.84 9.89 -20.80
N GLY A 150 13.84 9.69 -19.94
CA GLY A 150 15.22 10.13 -20.23
C GLY A 150 15.34 11.64 -20.36
N LEU A 151 14.55 12.40 -19.59
CA LEU A 151 14.60 13.86 -19.54
C LEU A 151 15.32 14.33 -18.28
N ARG A 152 15.87 15.55 -18.31
CA ARG A 152 16.51 16.20 -17.16
C ARG A 152 15.96 17.62 -16.97
N TRP A 153 16.04 18.11 -15.74
CA TRP A 153 15.73 19.50 -15.41
C TRP A 153 17.01 20.33 -15.60
N ASP A 154 16.93 21.43 -16.35
CA ASP A 154 18.07 22.34 -16.57
C ASP A 154 18.10 23.56 -15.65
N GLY A 155 17.11 23.68 -14.76
CA GLY A 155 16.90 24.85 -13.88
C GLY A 155 15.71 25.71 -14.28
N LYS A 156 15.33 25.72 -15.57
CA LYS A 156 14.20 26.51 -16.11
C LYS A 156 13.18 25.65 -16.86
N LYS A 157 13.62 24.60 -17.55
CA LYS A 157 12.79 23.71 -18.34
C LYS A 157 13.29 22.26 -18.31
N THR A 158 12.42 21.36 -18.73
CA THR A 158 12.77 19.95 -18.93
C THR A 158 13.35 19.77 -20.33
N VAL A 159 14.56 19.21 -20.44
CA VAL A 159 15.29 18.95 -21.69
C VAL A 159 15.69 17.48 -21.81
N PRO A 160 15.96 16.95 -23.03
CA PRO A 160 16.49 15.60 -23.19
C PRO A 160 17.79 15.39 -22.39
N ALA A 161 17.90 14.27 -21.68
CA ALA A 161 19.16 13.86 -21.09
C ALA A 161 20.09 13.44 -22.24
N ARG A 162 21.26 14.08 -22.36
CA ARG A 162 22.27 13.66 -23.34
C ARG A 162 22.60 12.19 -23.10
N LYS A 163 22.50 11.35 -24.14
CA LYS A 163 23.10 10.00 -24.10
C LYS A 163 24.59 10.20 -23.81
N ARG A 164 25.10 9.61 -22.73
CA ARG A 164 26.55 9.43 -22.62
C ARG A 164 26.96 8.60 -23.83
N LYS A 165 27.81 9.16 -24.69
CA LYS A 165 28.52 8.39 -25.73
C LYS A 165 29.37 7.34 -25.03
#